data_AF-A0A067T3N1-F1
#
_entry.id   AF-A0A067T3N1-F1
#
_cell.length_a   1.000
_cell.length_b   1.000
_cell.length_c   1.000
_cell.angle_alpha   90.00
_cell.angle_beta   90.00
_cell.angle_gamma   90.00
#
_symmetry.space_group_name_H-M   'P 1'
#
loop_
_entity.id
_entity.type
_entity.pdbx_description
1 polymer ?
#
loop_
_entity_poly.entity_id
_entity_poly.type
_entity_poly.pdbx_seq_one_letter_code
_entity_poly.pdbx_strand_id
1 'polypeptide(L)'
;MLAEGFLITSRIYDGFKPGIASTLPEFAISSYTPTVRALVDIVKTPREFDKEKSGLFMISQPDTPCLPRIPGTTEEVRRVERKLTSQDIQVLRLDSAAATVERGIENMKAYSCIHLACHAEQNTVKPLKNGFSLYDGRLELSSILQQRLVGADLAFLSACQTSAGDEKLSEEAVHLAAGMLAAGYRGAVATMWSIRDEHGPVIAEDFYSNLTQDSEGLSGEHAARALHHATQNLRKSLDDSELALLTWVPHVHFGL
;
A
#
# COMPACT_ATOMS: atom_id res chain seq x y z
N MET A 1 -3.39 10.75 17.45
CA MET A 1 -4.77 10.71 16.92
C MET A 1 -4.81 9.47 16.05
N LEU A 2 -5.40 8.39 16.55
CA LEU A 2 -5.39 7.08 15.87
C LEU A 2 -6.38 7.15 14.70
N ALA A 3 -6.01 6.58 13.55
CA ALA A 3 -6.91 6.41 12.41
C ALA A 3 -8.25 5.83 12.90
N GLU A 4 -9.36 6.44 12.49
CA GLU A 4 -10.68 5.88 12.76
C GLU A 4 -10.81 4.54 12.00
N GLY A 5 -10.61 3.45 12.73
CA GLY A 5 -10.64 2.09 12.21
C GLY A 5 -10.56 1.09 13.36
N PHE A 6 -11.19 -0.07 13.20
CA PHE A 6 -11.06 -1.14 14.18
C PHE A 6 -9.69 -1.79 14.03
N LEU A 7 -8.91 -1.81 15.12
CA LEU A 7 -7.61 -2.47 15.16
C LEU A 7 -7.80 -3.99 15.15
N ILE A 8 -7.28 -4.64 14.12
CA ILE A 8 -7.10 -6.08 14.00
C ILE A 8 -5.65 -6.36 14.42
N THR A 9 -5.46 -7.10 15.51
CA THR A 9 -4.13 -7.54 15.92
C THR A 9 -3.98 -9.04 15.70
N SER A 10 -2.85 -9.45 15.11
CA SER A 10 -2.39 -10.84 15.17
C SER A 10 -1.15 -10.92 16.06
N ARG A 11 -1.05 -11.98 16.86
CA ARG A 11 0.12 -12.24 17.71
C ARG A 11 1.28 -12.75 16.86
N ILE A 12 2.49 -12.33 17.21
CA ILE A 12 3.72 -12.65 16.46
C ILE A 12 4.27 -14.07 16.79
N TYR A 13 3.83 -14.75 17.87
CA TYR A 13 4.42 -16.03 18.31
C TYR A 13 3.45 -17.08 18.90
N ASP A 14 3.60 -18.34 18.44
CA ASP A 14 3.32 -19.59 19.16
C ASP A 14 4.59 -20.06 19.90
N GLY A 15 4.93 -19.42 21.03
CA GLY A 15 6.17 -19.78 21.75
C GLY A 15 6.64 -18.73 22.74
N PHE A 16 5.88 -18.52 23.81
CA PHE A 16 6.14 -17.49 24.81
C PHE A 16 7.37 -17.82 25.69
N LYS A 17 8.35 -16.90 25.74
CA LYS A 17 9.29 -16.76 26.86
C LYS A 17 9.04 -15.42 27.55
N PRO A 18 8.58 -15.39 28.82
CA PRO A 18 8.36 -14.14 29.54
C PRO A 18 9.67 -13.36 29.72
N GLY A 19 9.67 -12.07 29.36
CA GLY A 19 10.76 -11.12 29.64
C GLY A 19 11.55 -10.57 28.45
N ILE A 20 11.22 -10.91 27.19
CA ILE A 20 12.03 -10.51 26.01
C ILE A 20 11.44 -9.33 25.22
N ALA A 21 10.11 -9.17 25.21
CA ALA A 21 9.46 -8.08 24.49
C ALA A 21 9.02 -6.97 25.45
N SER A 22 9.32 -5.72 25.10
CA SER A 22 9.14 -4.51 25.89
C SER A 22 8.23 -3.48 25.22
N THR A 23 7.93 -3.62 23.92
CA THR A 23 7.10 -2.66 23.16
C THR A 23 6.01 -3.34 22.33
N LEU A 24 4.87 -2.67 22.11
CA LEU A 24 3.71 -3.22 21.38
C LEU A 24 4.06 -3.83 20.00
N PRO A 25 4.92 -3.22 19.16
CA PRO A 25 5.32 -3.81 17.88
C PRO A 25 6.03 -5.16 18.02
N GLU A 26 6.65 -5.46 19.16
CA GLU A 26 7.29 -6.77 19.39
C GLU A 26 6.27 -7.87 19.74
N PHE A 27 5.04 -7.48 20.07
CA PHE A 27 3.97 -8.40 20.49
C PHE A 27 2.87 -8.60 19.45
N ALA A 28 2.58 -7.57 18.64
CA ALA A 28 1.41 -7.55 17.77
C ALA A 28 1.72 -6.93 16.40
N ILE A 29 1.23 -7.59 15.35
CA ILE A 29 1.10 -7.01 14.02
C ILE A 29 -0.24 -6.25 13.98
N SER A 30 -0.18 -4.99 13.55
CA SER A 30 -1.36 -4.13 13.46
C SER A 30 -1.90 -4.12 12.04
N SER A 31 -3.20 -4.36 11.90
CA SER A 31 -4.01 -4.10 10.71
C SER A 31 -5.27 -3.35 11.13
N TYR A 32 -5.91 -2.66 10.21
CA TYR A 32 -7.12 -1.88 10.47
C TYR A 32 -8.25 -2.34 9.55
N THR A 33 -9.48 -2.00 9.90
CA THR A 33 -10.59 -2.09 8.95
C THR A 33 -11.47 -0.85 9.10
N PRO A 34 -11.91 -0.24 7.99
CA PRO A 34 -12.78 0.94 8.05
C PRO A 34 -14.13 0.60 8.67
N THR A 35 -14.63 -0.64 8.49
CA THR A 35 -15.89 -1.10 9.10
C THR A 35 -15.82 -2.58 9.44
N VAL A 36 -16.58 -3.01 10.45
CA VAL A 36 -16.75 -4.43 10.77
C VAL A 36 -17.37 -5.20 9.60
N ARG A 37 -18.25 -4.56 8.82
CA ARG A 37 -18.85 -5.18 7.63
C ARG A 37 -17.81 -5.54 6.58
N ALA A 38 -16.89 -4.62 6.26
CA ALA A 38 -15.80 -4.89 5.32
C ALA A 38 -14.98 -6.12 5.74
N LEU A 39 -14.69 -6.24 7.05
CA LEU A 39 -14.00 -7.41 7.57
C LEU A 39 -14.82 -8.70 7.41
N VAL A 40 -16.11 -8.68 7.76
CA VAL A 40 -17.00 -9.84 7.61
C VAL A 40 -17.11 -10.26 6.14
N ASP A 41 -17.19 -9.32 5.22
CA ASP A 41 -17.30 -9.61 3.79
C ASP A 41 -16.00 -10.25 3.25
N ILE A 42 -14.81 -9.80 3.70
CA ILE A 42 -13.51 -10.40 3.35
C ILE A 42 -13.37 -11.82 3.91
N VAL A 43 -13.85 -12.08 5.13
CA VAL A 43 -13.81 -13.42 5.76
C VAL A 43 -14.77 -14.39 5.08
N LYS A 44 -15.95 -13.92 4.69
CA LYS A 44 -16.96 -14.76 4.03
C LYS A 44 -16.64 -15.08 2.58
N THR A 45 -15.85 -14.24 1.92
CA THR A 45 -15.46 -14.40 0.53
C THR A 45 -14.12 -15.15 0.48
N PRO A 46 -14.08 -16.41 0.01
CA PRO A 46 -12.83 -17.13 -0.15
C PRO A 46 -11.86 -16.31 -1.02
N ARG A 47 -10.57 -16.41 -0.71
CA ARG A 47 -9.52 -15.85 -1.57
C ARG A 47 -9.51 -16.64 -2.87
N GLU A 48 -10.09 -16.09 -3.93
CA GLU A 48 -10.07 -16.69 -5.26
C GLU A 48 -8.71 -16.44 -5.91
N PHE A 49 -7.93 -17.51 -6.10
CA PHE A 49 -6.68 -17.45 -6.86
C PHE A 49 -6.99 -17.66 -8.35
N ASP A 50 -7.25 -16.54 -9.04
CA ASP A 50 -7.25 -16.53 -10.49
C ASP A 50 -5.81 -16.47 -11.01
N LYS A 51 -5.31 -17.60 -11.54
CA LYS A 51 -3.96 -17.69 -12.08
C LYS A 51 -3.72 -16.72 -13.24
N GLU A 52 -4.76 -16.39 -14.02
CA GLU A 52 -4.63 -15.48 -15.16
C GLU A 52 -4.44 -14.02 -14.73
N LYS A 53 -4.89 -13.70 -13.50
CA LYS A 53 -4.73 -12.37 -12.89
C LYS A 53 -3.59 -12.30 -11.88
N SER A 54 -2.91 -13.41 -11.61
CA SER A 54 -1.88 -13.47 -10.58
C SER A 54 -0.65 -12.68 -11.01
N GLY A 55 -0.37 -11.59 -10.29
CA GLY A 55 0.79 -10.75 -10.57
C GLY A 55 0.64 -9.35 -9.98
N LEU A 56 1.62 -8.50 -10.30
CA LEU A 56 1.64 -7.11 -9.85
C LEU A 56 1.53 -6.13 -11.03
N PHE A 57 0.52 -5.28 -11.00
CA PHE A 57 0.45 -4.09 -11.84
C PHE A 57 1.00 -2.87 -11.08
N MET A 58 1.94 -2.14 -11.68
CA MET A 58 2.59 -1.00 -11.06
C MET A 58 2.44 0.28 -11.90
N ILE A 59 2.23 1.39 -11.21
CA ILE A 59 2.31 2.73 -11.77
C ILE A 59 3.46 3.48 -11.09
N SER A 60 4.29 4.15 -11.90
CA SER A 60 5.26 5.15 -11.46
C SER A 60 5.00 6.47 -12.17
N GLN A 61 4.65 7.51 -11.40
CA GLN A 61 4.39 8.84 -11.92
C GLN A 61 5.24 9.90 -11.20
N PRO A 62 6.56 9.98 -11.51
CA PRO A 62 7.48 10.89 -10.83
C PRO A 62 7.29 12.37 -11.19
N ASP A 63 6.78 12.63 -12.41
CA ASP A 63 6.75 13.94 -13.06
C ASP A 63 5.30 14.32 -13.41
N THR A 64 4.44 14.49 -12.39
CA THR A 64 3.07 14.98 -12.61
C THR A 64 3.07 16.50 -12.86
N PRO A 65 2.43 17.01 -13.92
CA PRO A 65 2.31 18.44 -14.14
C PRO A 65 1.78 19.19 -12.91
N CYS A 66 2.42 20.30 -12.56
CA CYS A 66 2.04 21.18 -11.45
C CYS A 66 2.23 20.61 -10.02
N LEU A 67 2.84 19.43 -9.87
CA LEU A 67 3.19 18.86 -8.55
C LEU A 67 4.71 18.74 -8.36
N PRO A 68 5.21 18.67 -7.11
CA PRO A 68 6.61 18.40 -6.83
C PRO A 68 7.08 17.09 -7.45
N ARG A 69 8.34 17.03 -7.86
CA ARG A 69 8.93 15.81 -8.42
C ARG A 69 9.19 14.77 -7.34
N ILE A 70 8.85 13.51 -7.62
CA ILE A 70 9.07 12.35 -6.75
C ILE A 70 9.85 11.24 -7.49
N PRO A 71 11.14 11.48 -7.84
CA PRO A 71 11.93 10.56 -8.65
C PRO A 71 12.18 9.19 -7.98
N GLY A 72 12.09 9.11 -6.65
CA GLY A 72 12.17 7.88 -5.87
C GLY A 72 11.11 6.87 -6.28
N THR A 73 9.92 7.30 -6.68
CA THR A 73 8.87 6.40 -7.22
C THR A 73 9.34 5.54 -8.40
N THR A 74 10.27 6.03 -9.23
CA THR A 74 10.84 5.24 -10.34
C THR A 74 11.82 4.19 -9.84
N GLU A 75 12.63 4.52 -8.83
CA GLU A 75 13.53 3.56 -8.22
C GLU A 75 12.77 2.49 -7.41
N GLU A 76 11.69 2.91 -6.75
CA GLU A 76 10.78 2.04 -5.99
C GLU A 76 10.24 0.91 -6.84
N VAL A 77 9.53 1.24 -7.93
CA VAL A 77 8.93 0.22 -8.80
C VAL A 77 10.00 -0.65 -9.49
N ARG A 78 11.21 -0.12 -9.76
CA ARG A 78 12.31 -0.90 -10.36
C ARG A 78 12.90 -1.92 -9.40
N ARG A 79 12.99 -1.60 -8.11
CA ARG A 79 13.43 -2.57 -7.08
C ARG A 79 12.41 -3.68 -6.93
N VAL A 80 11.13 -3.31 -6.87
CA VAL A 80 10.03 -4.27 -6.79
C VAL A 80 9.99 -5.17 -8.05
N GLU A 81 10.08 -4.59 -9.25
CA GLU A 81 10.12 -5.33 -10.52
C GLU A 81 11.25 -6.37 -10.53
N ARG A 82 12.49 -5.95 -10.23
CA ARG A 82 13.65 -6.86 -10.19
C ARG A 82 13.45 -8.01 -9.21
N LYS A 83 12.92 -7.71 -8.02
CA LYS A 83 12.67 -8.73 -6.99
C LYS A 83 11.66 -9.77 -7.48
N LEU A 84 10.50 -9.32 -7.95
CA LEU A 84 9.41 -10.20 -8.31
C LEU A 84 9.71 -11.00 -9.59
N THR A 85 10.34 -10.40 -10.60
CA THR A 85 10.76 -11.14 -11.81
C THR A 85 11.81 -12.20 -11.50
N SER A 86 12.68 -11.99 -10.50
CA SER A 86 13.64 -13.03 -10.07
C SER A 86 12.99 -14.26 -9.42
N GLN A 87 11.70 -14.17 -9.11
CA GLN A 87 10.87 -15.23 -8.53
C GLN A 87 9.78 -15.72 -9.52
N ASP A 88 9.93 -15.42 -10.81
CA ASP A 88 8.97 -15.77 -11.87
C ASP A 88 7.54 -15.22 -11.66
N ILE A 89 7.40 -14.12 -10.90
CA ILE A 89 6.11 -13.44 -10.70
C ILE A 89 5.86 -12.47 -11.85
N GLN A 90 4.64 -12.53 -12.43
CA GLN A 90 4.23 -11.62 -13.50
C GLN A 90 4.13 -10.18 -13.00
N VAL A 91 4.77 -9.27 -13.72
CA VAL A 91 4.78 -7.83 -13.41
C VAL A 91 4.48 -7.04 -14.68
N LEU A 92 3.68 -5.99 -14.55
CA LEU A 92 3.53 -4.94 -15.55
C LEU A 92 3.73 -3.59 -14.90
N ARG A 93 4.53 -2.73 -15.54
CA ARG A 93 4.81 -1.37 -15.07
C ARG A 93 4.45 -0.34 -16.13
N LEU A 94 3.79 0.74 -15.70
CA LEU A 94 3.56 1.93 -16.52
C LEU A 94 4.25 3.13 -15.89
N ASP A 95 5.09 3.82 -16.66
CA ASP A 95 5.81 5.00 -16.19
C ASP A 95 5.39 6.26 -16.94
N SER A 96 5.33 7.37 -16.21
CA SER A 96 5.24 8.71 -16.81
C SER A 96 4.11 8.77 -17.85
N ALA A 97 4.39 9.15 -19.10
CA ALA A 97 3.39 9.24 -20.18
C ALA A 97 2.59 7.96 -20.44
N ALA A 98 3.09 6.79 -20.04
CA ALA A 98 2.39 5.52 -20.16
C ALA A 98 1.32 5.31 -19.07
N ALA A 99 1.47 5.97 -17.92
CA ALA A 99 0.58 5.88 -16.76
C ALA A 99 -0.65 6.78 -16.94
N THR A 100 -1.54 6.40 -17.86
CA THR A 100 -2.82 7.08 -18.12
C THR A 100 -3.95 6.47 -17.30
N VAL A 101 -5.02 7.23 -17.03
CA VAL A 101 -6.22 6.74 -16.31
C VAL A 101 -6.84 5.51 -16.95
N GLU A 102 -7.01 5.51 -18.27
CA GLU A 102 -7.60 4.39 -19.01
C GLU A 102 -6.81 3.09 -18.80
N ARG A 103 -5.51 3.10 -19.12
CA ARG A 103 -4.62 1.96 -18.91
C ARG A 103 -4.50 1.55 -17.45
N GLY A 104 -4.59 2.50 -16.51
CA GLY A 104 -4.65 2.21 -15.08
C GLY A 104 -5.85 1.32 -14.74
N ILE A 105 -7.05 1.75 -15.16
CA ILE A 105 -8.29 0.99 -14.92
C ILE A 105 -8.26 -0.38 -15.61
N GLU A 106 -7.78 -0.45 -16.85
CA GLU A 106 -7.67 -1.71 -17.60
C GLU A 106 -6.81 -2.73 -16.86
N ASN A 107 -5.63 -2.32 -16.39
CA ASN A 107 -4.69 -3.23 -15.75
C ASN A 107 -5.08 -3.56 -14.30
N MET A 108 -5.79 -2.67 -13.60
CA MET A 108 -6.40 -3.01 -12.31
C MET A 108 -7.41 -4.16 -12.40
N LYS A 109 -8.06 -4.37 -13.56
CA LYS A 109 -8.96 -5.52 -13.78
C LYS A 109 -8.22 -6.82 -14.10
N ALA A 110 -7.03 -6.68 -14.69
CA ALA A 110 -6.22 -7.78 -15.19
C ALA A 110 -5.25 -8.34 -14.15
N TYR A 111 -4.96 -7.60 -13.06
CA TYR A 111 -4.01 -8.00 -12.03
C TYR A 111 -4.66 -8.04 -10.64
N SER A 112 -4.36 -9.07 -9.86
CA SER A 112 -4.85 -9.24 -8.49
C SER A 112 -4.19 -8.26 -7.52
N CYS A 113 -2.91 -7.93 -7.73
CA CYS A 113 -2.19 -6.97 -6.91
C CYS A 113 -1.84 -5.71 -7.70
N ILE A 114 -1.89 -4.56 -7.02
CA ILE A 114 -1.44 -3.29 -7.59
C ILE A 114 -0.45 -2.57 -6.67
N HIS A 115 0.39 -1.74 -7.29
CA HIS A 115 1.28 -0.82 -6.60
C HIS A 115 1.21 0.56 -7.28
N LEU A 116 0.80 1.58 -6.55
CA LEU A 116 0.66 2.94 -7.08
C LEU A 116 1.69 3.86 -6.43
N ALA A 117 2.77 4.17 -7.17
CA ALA A 117 3.83 5.09 -6.76
C ALA A 117 3.67 6.43 -7.51
N CYS A 118 2.91 7.34 -6.93
CA CYS A 118 2.47 8.59 -7.56
C CYS A 118 1.95 9.57 -6.49
N HIS A 119 1.53 10.77 -6.87
CA HIS A 119 0.83 11.66 -5.93
C HIS A 119 -0.62 11.22 -5.75
N ALA A 120 -1.13 11.22 -4.52
CA ALA A 120 -2.55 11.20 -4.22
C ALA A 120 -3.05 12.60 -3.84
N GLU A 121 -4.30 12.89 -4.17
CA GLU A 121 -4.94 14.16 -3.85
C GLU A 121 -6.23 13.98 -3.07
N GLN A 122 -6.45 14.84 -2.07
CA GLN A 122 -7.72 14.96 -1.37
C GLN A 122 -8.67 15.95 -2.01
N ASN A 123 -9.94 15.59 -1.92
CA ASN A 123 -11.03 16.53 -1.99
C ASN A 123 -11.88 16.39 -0.71
N THR A 124 -11.62 17.25 0.27
CA THR A 124 -12.33 17.27 1.57
C THR A 124 -13.83 17.54 1.45
N VAL A 125 -14.27 18.11 0.33
CA VAL A 125 -15.70 18.38 0.05
C VAL A 125 -16.37 17.21 -0.66
N LYS A 126 -15.63 16.47 -1.49
CA LYS A 126 -16.13 15.35 -2.30
C LYS A 126 -15.16 14.16 -2.20
N PRO A 127 -15.24 13.33 -1.15
CA PRO A 127 -14.30 12.23 -0.93
C PRO A 127 -14.19 11.23 -2.09
N LEU A 128 -15.26 11.05 -2.88
CA LEU A 128 -15.22 10.20 -4.08
C LEU A 128 -14.34 10.74 -5.22
N LYS A 129 -13.96 12.02 -5.17
CA LYS A 129 -12.99 12.66 -6.06
C LYS A 129 -11.55 12.60 -5.54
N ASN A 130 -11.33 11.97 -4.39
CA ASN A 130 -9.97 11.57 -3.99
C ASN A 130 -9.43 10.61 -5.06
N GLY A 131 -8.13 10.62 -5.28
CA GLY A 131 -7.57 9.75 -6.30
C GLY A 131 -6.08 9.93 -6.50
N PHE A 132 -5.57 9.24 -7.50
CA PHE A 132 -4.17 9.18 -7.84
C PHE A 132 -3.90 10.05 -9.07
N SER A 133 -2.87 10.88 -9.00
CA SER A 133 -2.46 11.75 -10.09
C SER A 133 -1.64 10.95 -11.09
N LEU A 134 -2.19 10.83 -12.29
CA LEU A 134 -1.64 10.13 -13.44
C LEU A 134 -1.28 11.14 -14.53
N TYR A 135 -0.70 10.66 -15.62
CA TYR A 135 -0.18 11.54 -16.67
C TYR A 135 -1.24 12.44 -17.32
N ASP A 136 -2.42 11.88 -17.61
CA ASP A 136 -3.51 12.53 -18.34
C ASP A 136 -4.65 13.01 -17.44
N GLY A 137 -4.52 12.86 -16.12
CA GLY A 137 -5.53 13.29 -15.17
C GLY A 137 -5.50 12.51 -13.87
N ARG A 138 -6.65 12.48 -13.20
CA ARG A 138 -6.80 11.81 -11.90
C ARG A 138 -7.54 10.49 -12.07
N LEU A 139 -6.95 9.42 -11.57
CA LEU A 139 -7.67 8.18 -11.31
C LEU A 139 -8.51 8.37 -10.03
N GLU A 140 -9.72 8.92 -10.22
CA GLU A 140 -10.67 9.16 -9.13
C GLU A 140 -11.16 7.85 -8.51
N LEU A 141 -11.36 7.85 -7.19
CA LEU A 141 -11.87 6.70 -6.45
C LEU A 141 -13.26 6.27 -6.94
N SER A 142 -14.12 7.21 -7.35
CA SER A 142 -15.39 6.88 -8.00
C SER A 142 -15.22 6.02 -9.24
N SER A 143 -14.18 6.27 -10.04
CA SER A 143 -13.92 5.49 -11.26
C SER A 143 -13.43 4.08 -10.93
N ILE A 144 -12.65 3.92 -9.87
CA ILE A 144 -12.20 2.62 -9.36
C ILE A 144 -13.40 1.82 -8.82
N LEU A 145 -14.25 2.43 -7.98
CA LEU A 145 -15.42 1.79 -7.37
C LEU A 145 -16.43 1.27 -8.39
N GLN A 146 -16.55 1.94 -9.55
CA GLN A 146 -17.42 1.51 -10.64
C GLN A 146 -16.97 0.19 -11.28
N GLN A 147 -15.70 -0.22 -11.14
CA GLN A 147 -15.18 -1.40 -11.82
C GLN A 147 -15.56 -2.72 -11.14
N ARG A 148 -15.86 -2.71 -9.84
CA ARG A 148 -16.13 -3.92 -9.03
C ARG A 148 -15.09 -5.01 -9.29
N LEU A 149 -13.87 -4.78 -8.81
CA LEU A 149 -12.70 -5.60 -9.14
C LEU A 149 -12.79 -6.97 -8.47
N VAL A 150 -13.24 -7.98 -9.24
CA VAL A 150 -13.32 -9.38 -8.80
C VAL A 150 -11.94 -10.03 -8.88
N GLY A 151 -11.54 -10.70 -7.79
CA GLY A 151 -10.22 -11.32 -7.65
C GLY A 151 -9.11 -10.32 -7.29
N ALA A 152 -9.47 -9.08 -6.94
CA ALA A 152 -8.52 -8.10 -6.42
C ALA A 152 -8.09 -8.49 -4.99
N ASP A 153 -6.79 -8.46 -4.76
CA ASP A 153 -6.19 -9.03 -3.57
C ASP A 153 -5.53 -7.95 -2.71
N LEU A 154 -4.45 -7.34 -3.21
CA LEU A 154 -3.67 -6.35 -2.48
C LEU A 154 -3.48 -5.06 -3.27
N ALA A 155 -3.75 -3.91 -2.64
CA ALA A 155 -3.39 -2.60 -3.15
C ALA A 155 -2.27 -1.98 -2.29
N PHE A 156 -1.11 -1.73 -2.88
CA PHE A 156 -0.05 -0.96 -2.23
C PHE A 156 -0.09 0.49 -2.71
N LEU A 157 -0.43 1.41 -1.82
CA LEU A 157 -0.60 2.83 -2.12
C LEU A 157 0.61 3.63 -1.61
N SER A 158 1.64 3.71 -2.44
CA SER A 158 2.81 4.55 -2.20
C SER A 158 2.52 5.99 -2.66
N ALA A 159 1.47 6.59 -2.07
CA ALA A 159 0.78 7.70 -2.72
C ALA A 159 0.72 9.03 -1.95
N CYS A 160 1.24 9.12 -0.73
CA CYS A 160 1.32 10.40 -0.01
C CYS A 160 2.79 10.83 0.07
N GLN A 161 3.30 11.51 -0.97
CA GLN A 161 4.68 12.01 -0.99
C GLN A 161 4.67 13.52 -1.21
N THR A 162 4.73 14.31 -0.14
CA THR A 162 4.95 15.75 -0.26
C THR A 162 6.42 16.11 -0.04
N SER A 163 6.82 17.22 -0.67
CA SER A 163 8.05 17.94 -0.38
C SER A 163 8.15 18.23 1.12
N ALA A 164 9.34 18.05 1.69
CA ALA A 164 9.65 18.29 3.11
C ALA A 164 8.86 19.47 3.72
N GLY A 165 7.99 19.19 4.71
CA GLY A 165 7.42 20.21 5.60
C GLY A 165 5.90 20.31 5.71
N ASP A 166 5.09 19.46 5.07
CA ASP A 166 3.63 19.47 5.28
C ASP A 166 3.23 18.46 6.37
N GLU A 167 3.11 18.94 7.61
CA GLU A 167 2.81 18.17 8.83
C GLU A 167 1.31 17.85 9.01
N LYS A 168 0.49 18.07 7.98
CA LYS A 168 -0.95 17.79 8.09
C LYS A 168 -1.17 16.29 8.12
N LEU A 169 -1.54 15.79 9.30
CA LEU A 169 -2.21 14.49 9.48
C LEU A 169 -3.37 14.43 8.49
N SER A 170 -3.23 13.65 7.44
CA SER A 170 -4.26 13.54 6.44
C SER A 170 -5.05 12.25 6.70
N GLU A 171 -6.38 12.35 6.68
CA GLU A 171 -7.23 11.17 6.65
C GLU A 171 -7.19 10.48 5.26
N GLU A 172 -6.23 10.82 4.37
CA GLU A 172 -6.10 10.30 3.00
C GLU A 172 -6.01 8.79 2.97
N ALA A 173 -5.07 8.25 3.75
CA ALA A 173 -4.79 6.82 3.75
C ALA A 173 -6.03 6.02 4.11
N VAL A 174 -6.80 6.49 5.09
CA VAL A 174 -8.03 5.82 5.53
C VAL A 174 -9.05 5.83 4.39
N HIS A 175 -9.30 6.99 3.78
CA HIS A 175 -10.32 7.11 2.74
C HIS A 175 -9.94 6.37 1.45
N LEU A 176 -8.69 6.45 1.00
CA LEU A 176 -8.22 5.74 -0.18
C LEU A 176 -8.17 4.24 0.09
N ALA A 177 -7.58 3.78 1.20
CA ALA A 177 -7.55 2.36 1.54
C ALA A 177 -8.96 1.79 1.71
N ALA A 178 -9.87 2.49 2.39
CA ALA A 178 -11.27 2.08 2.50
C ALA A 178 -11.96 2.02 1.12
N GLY A 179 -11.64 2.97 0.25
CA GLY A 179 -12.05 2.98 -1.14
C GLY A 179 -11.58 1.76 -1.93
N MET A 180 -10.32 1.36 -1.75
CA MET A 180 -9.75 0.16 -2.39
C MET A 180 -10.43 -1.11 -1.87
N LEU A 181 -10.67 -1.22 -0.57
CA LEU A 181 -11.42 -2.33 0.01
C LEU A 181 -12.84 -2.40 -0.56
N ALA A 182 -13.52 -1.25 -0.65
CA ALA A 182 -14.86 -1.16 -1.25
C ALA A 182 -14.89 -1.46 -2.76
N ALA A 183 -13.77 -1.25 -3.46
CA ALA A 183 -13.63 -1.59 -4.88
C ALA A 183 -13.43 -3.08 -5.13
N GLY A 184 -13.04 -3.85 -4.12
CA GLY A 184 -12.89 -5.31 -4.18
C GLY A 184 -11.58 -5.86 -3.64
N TYR A 185 -10.59 -5.02 -3.31
CA TYR A 185 -9.33 -5.49 -2.72
C TYR A 185 -9.57 -6.07 -1.32
N ARG A 186 -8.83 -7.13 -0.96
CA ARG A 186 -8.90 -7.77 0.36
C ARG A 186 -8.01 -7.09 1.39
N GLY A 187 -6.91 -6.49 0.93
CA GLY A 187 -5.97 -5.71 1.74
C GLY A 187 -5.47 -4.46 1.01
N ALA A 188 -5.14 -3.42 1.78
CA ALA A 188 -4.53 -2.20 1.28
C ALA A 188 -3.43 -1.70 2.22
N VAL A 189 -2.26 -1.41 1.69
CA VAL A 189 -1.18 -0.69 2.39
C VAL A 189 -1.22 0.78 1.97
N ALA A 190 -1.10 1.69 2.93
CA ALA A 190 -1.09 3.14 2.68
C ALA A 190 -0.22 3.89 3.72
N THR A 191 0.03 5.18 3.50
CA THR A 191 0.77 6.05 4.43
C THR A 191 -0.12 7.15 5.03
N MET A 192 -0.25 7.18 6.36
CA MET A 192 -1.10 8.14 7.10
C MET A 192 -0.70 9.61 6.91
N TRP A 193 0.55 9.87 6.56
CA TRP A 193 1.05 11.19 6.20
C TRP A 193 2.18 11.05 5.20
N SER A 194 2.68 12.20 4.76
CA SER A 194 3.71 12.25 3.75
C SER A 194 5.03 11.66 4.23
N ILE A 195 5.61 10.76 3.44
CA ILE A 195 6.97 10.27 3.63
C ILE A 195 7.92 10.93 2.63
N ARG A 196 9.20 11.00 3.01
CA ARG A 196 10.23 11.43 2.06
C ARG A 196 10.37 10.41 0.94
N ASP A 197 10.46 10.92 -0.29
CA ASP A 197 10.61 10.15 -1.53
C ASP A 197 11.78 9.15 -1.49
N GLU A 198 12.86 9.45 -0.75
CA GLU A 198 14.03 8.57 -0.60
C GLU A 198 13.75 7.27 0.19
N HIS A 199 12.69 7.23 1.00
CA HIS A 199 12.36 6.06 1.83
C HIS A 199 11.35 5.10 1.19
N GLY A 200 10.55 5.58 0.22
CA GLY A 200 9.60 4.76 -0.54
C GLY A 200 10.23 3.50 -1.15
N PRO A 201 11.36 3.63 -1.88
CA PRO A 201 12.06 2.48 -2.46
C PRO A 201 12.48 1.41 -1.45
N VAL A 202 12.92 1.83 -0.26
CA VAL A 202 13.42 0.93 0.78
C VAL A 202 12.26 0.14 1.39
N ILE A 203 11.15 0.81 1.73
CA ILE A 203 9.99 0.13 2.33
C ILE A 203 9.34 -0.81 1.33
N ALA A 204 9.16 -0.40 0.07
CA ALA A 204 8.54 -1.27 -0.92
C ALA A 204 9.39 -2.53 -1.18
N GLU A 205 10.71 -2.37 -1.35
CA GLU A 205 11.63 -3.49 -1.56
C GLU A 205 11.60 -4.49 -0.39
N ASP A 206 11.66 -4.00 0.84
CA ASP A 206 11.58 -4.84 2.04
C ASP A 206 10.18 -5.47 2.17
N PHE A 207 9.11 -4.73 1.89
CA PHE A 207 7.75 -5.23 1.94
C PHE A 207 7.55 -6.42 1.00
N TYR A 208 7.87 -6.28 -0.29
CA TYR A 208 7.71 -7.37 -1.25
C TYR A 208 8.69 -8.52 -0.99
N SER A 209 9.87 -8.24 -0.43
CA SER A 209 10.80 -9.28 0.01
C SER A 209 10.23 -10.16 1.12
N ASN A 210 9.58 -9.56 2.12
CA ASN A 210 8.94 -10.30 3.19
C ASN A 210 7.63 -10.97 2.73
N LEU A 211 6.87 -10.32 1.84
CA LEU A 211 5.59 -10.84 1.35
C LEU A 211 5.75 -12.13 0.56
N THR A 212 6.82 -12.24 -0.23
CA THR A 212 7.09 -13.38 -1.11
C THR A 212 7.95 -14.47 -0.49
N GLN A 213 8.44 -14.28 0.73
CA GLN A 213 9.40 -15.20 1.36
C GLN A 213 8.80 -16.59 1.62
N ASP A 214 7.52 -16.65 1.99
CA ASP A 214 6.83 -17.87 2.42
C ASP A 214 5.66 -18.25 1.50
N SER A 215 5.55 -17.65 0.30
CA SER A 215 4.41 -17.85 -0.60
C SER A 215 4.82 -18.36 -1.98
N GLU A 216 4.04 -19.30 -2.52
CA GLU A 216 4.09 -19.63 -3.94
C GLU A 216 3.36 -18.52 -4.73
N GLY A 217 4.13 -17.54 -5.22
CA GLY A 217 3.62 -16.40 -5.97
C GLY A 217 3.28 -15.18 -5.09
N LEU A 218 2.52 -14.24 -5.67
CA LEU A 218 2.18 -12.98 -5.01
C LEU A 218 0.78 -13.06 -4.39
N SER A 219 0.71 -12.88 -3.07
CA SER A 219 -0.50 -13.00 -2.27
C SER A 219 -0.50 -11.95 -1.15
N GLY A 220 -1.60 -11.22 -1.00
CA GLY A 220 -1.83 -10.28 0.10
C GLY A 220 -2.04 -10.91 1.48
N GLU A 221 -2.09 -12.23 1.62
CA GLU A 221 -2.45 -12.93 2.87
C GLU A 221 -1.56 -12.55 4.07
N HIS A 222 -0.30 -12.23 3.79
CA HIS A 222 0.67 -11.85 4.82
C HIS A 222 1.08 -10.37 4.72
N ALA A 223 0.29 -9.53 4.04
CA ALA A 223 0.63 -8.13 3.81
C ALA A 223 0.84 -7.36 5.12
N ALA A 224 -0.01 -7.55 6.13
CA ALA A 224 0.19 -6.92 7.44
C ALA A 224 1.53 -7.34 8.10
N ARG A 225 1.89 -8.63 8.01
CA ARG A 225 3.16 -9.16 8.53
C ARG A 225 4.35 -8.61 7.76
N ALA A 226 4.27 -8.59 6.43
CA ALA A 226 5.31 -8.06 5.56
C ALA A 226 5.57 -6.57 5.83
N LEU A 227 4.50 -5.77 5.99
CA LEU A 227 4.61 -4.35 6.33
C LEU A 227 5.21 -4.15 7.72
N HIS A 228 4.80 -4.98 8.69
CA HIS A 228 5.38 -4.94 10.02
C HIS A 228 6.89 -5.16 9.98
N HIS A 229 7.38 -6.17 9.26
CA HIS A 229 8.83 -6.41 9.15
C HIS A 229 9.55 -5.27 8.41
N ALA A 230 9.01 -4.78 7.30
CA ALA A 230 9.60 -3.67 6.55
C ALA A 230 9.73 -2.40 7.42
N THR A 231 8.69 -2.06 8.17
CA THR A 231 8.71 -0.88 9.08
C THR A 231 9.66 -1.07 10.26
N GLN A 232 9.77 -2.28 10.83
CA GLN A 232 10.75 -2.55 11.89
C GLN A 232 12.20 -2.50 11.36
N ASN A 233 12.45 -2.97 10.15
CA ASN A 233 13.76 -2.88 9.52
C ASN A 233 14.15 -1.42 9.25
N LEU A 234 13.23 -0.64 8.68
CA LEU A 234 13.47 0.78 8.46
C LEU A 234 13.74 1.51 9.79
N ARG A 235 12.93 1.26 10.83
CA ARG A 235 13.15 1.81 12.17
C ARG A 235 14.55 1.52 12.71
N LYS A 236 15.04 0.29 12.58
CA LYS A 236 16.39 -0.11 13.04
C LYS A 236 17.53 0.56 12.27
N SER A 237 17.26 1.03 11.06
CA SER A 237 18.23 1.74 10.22
C SER A 237 18.30 3.25 10.48
N LEU A 238 17.34 3.78 11.25
CA LEU A 238 17.20 5.20 11.56
C LEU A 238 17.69 5.50 12.99
N ASP A 239 17.88 6.78 13.28
CA ASP A 239 18.15 7.27 14.63
C ASP A 239 16.85 7.44 15.45
N ASP A 240 16.97 7.92 16.69
CA ASP A 240 15.82 8.19 17.57
C ASP A 240 15.24 9.61 17.39
N SER A 241 15.46 10.25 16.25
CA SER A 241 14.97 11.61 15.98
C SER A 241 13.46 11.63 15.69
N GLU A 242 12.84 12.80 15.85
CA GLU A 242 11.45 13.02 15.42
C GLU A 242 11.28 12.78 13.91
N LEU A 243 12.30 13.14 13.12
CA LEU A 243 12.31 12.87 11.69
C LEU A 243 12.27 11.37 11.40
N ALA A 244 12.99 10.54 12.17
CA ALA A 244 12.91 9.10 12.04
C ALA A 244 11.50 8.58 12.33
N LEU A 245 10.83 9.09 13.38
CA LEU A 245 9.44 8.73 13.69
C LEU A 245 8.50 9.06 12.53
N LEU A 246 8.60 10.26 11.96
CA LEU A 246 7.80 10.67 10.82
C LEU A 246 8.04 9.81 9.57
N THR A 247 9.20 9.18 9.47
CA THR A 247 9.56 8.31 8.35
C THR A 247 8.98 6.90 8.46
N TRP A 248 9.12 6.18 9.59
CA TRP A 248 8.75 4.76 9.65
C TRP A 248 7.31 4.50 10.14
N VAL A 249 6.77 5.36 11.01
CA VAL A 249 5.42 5.21 11.61
C VAL A 249 4.24 5.32 10.63
N PRO A 250 4.24 6.12 9.54
CA PRO A 250 3.01 6.38 8.77
C PRO A 250 2.41 5.16 8.08
N HIS A 251 3.20 4.10 7.90
CA HIS A 251 2.78 2.93 7.13
C HIS A 251 1.72 2.12 7.87
N VAL A 252 0.58 1.95 7.22
CA VAL A 252 -0.58 1.24 7.77
C VAL A 252 -1.11 0.22 6.77
N HIS A 253 -1.65 -0.87 7.31
CA HIS A 253 -2.36 -1.89 6.54
C HIS A 253 -3.84 -1.91 6.94
N PHE A 254 -4.72 -2.00 5.94
CA PHE A 254 -6.15 -2.20 6.12
C PHE A 254 -6.58 -3.52 5.47
N GLY A 255 -7.39 -4.33 6.17
CA GLY A 255 -7.91 -5.59 5.66
C GLY A 255 -7.29 -6.83 6.32
N LEU A 256 -7.35 -7.97 5.61
CA LEU A 256 -6.85 -9.27 6.07
C LEU A 256 -5.75 -9.83 5.16
#